data_AF-A0A957M506-F1
#
_entry.id   AF-A0A957M506-F1
#
_cell.length_a   1.000
_cell.length_b   1.000
_cell.length_c   1.000
_cell.angle_alpha   90.00
_cell.angle_beta   90.00
_cell.angle_gamma   90.00
#
_symmetry.space_group_name_H-M   'P 1'
#
loop_
_entity.id
_entity.type
_entity.pdbx_description
1 polymer ?
#
loop_
_entity_poly.entity_id
_entity_poly.type
_entity_poly.pdbx_seq_one_letter_code
_entity_poly.pdbx_strand_id
1 'polypeptide(L)'
;MTTSPALPPQATLFAVAAPGLPPFTAAELRQLGLLHRRSKQHKRAVEAGGVTFLGDRAALYRANLHLRTASRILVRLGDFHA
;
A
#
# COMPACT_ATOMS: atom_id res chain seq x y z
N MET A 1 6.46 -1.59 29.32
CA MET A 1 6.20 -2.44 28.15
C MET A 1 5.01 -1.85 27.40
N THR A 2 5.24 -0.92 26.48
CA THR A 2 4.17 -0.33 25.65
C THR A 2 3.88 -1.32 24.52
N THR A 3 2.70 -1.92 24.51
CA THR A 3 2.24 -2.75 23.40
C THR A 3 2.17 -1.88 22.14
N SER A 4 3.04 -2.15 21.17
CA SER A 4 2.91 -1.56 19.83
C SER A 4 1.51 -1.87 19.30
N PRO A 5 0.76 -0.89 18.76
CA PRO A 5 -0.58 -1.14 18.26
C PRO A 5 -0.52 -2.23 17.19
N ALA A 6 -1.25 -3.32 17.42
CA ALA A 6 -1.32 -4.41 16.46
C ALA A 6 -2.03 -3.93 15.19
N LEU A 7 -1.41 -4.15 14.02
CA LEU A 7 -2.07 -3.87 12.75
C LEU A 7 -3.37 -4.68 12.66
N PRO A 8 -4.50 -4.09 12.26
CA PRO A 8 -5.73 -4.84 12.04
C PRO A 8 -5.51 -5.92 10.96
N PRO A 9 -6.33 -6.99 10.96
CA PRO A 9 -6.17 -8.12 10.04
C PRO A 9 -6.24 -7.71 8.56
N GLN A 10 -6.89 -6.59 8.24
CA GLN A 10 -6.71 -5.88 6.98
C GLN A 10 -6.64 -4.38 7.23
N ALA A 11 -5.61 -3.73 6.71
CA ALA A 11 -5.41 -2.30 6.79
C ALA A 11 -5.33 -1.68 5.38
N THR A 12 -5.66 -0.39 5.30
CA THR A 12 -5.36 0.40 4.11
C THR A 12 -3.90 0.84 4.16
N LEU A 13 -3.15 0.45 3.14
CA LEU A 13 -1.72 0.72 2.98
C LEU A 13 -1.51 1.67 1.80
N PHE A 14 -0.49 2.52 1.90
CA PHE A 14 -0.09 3.43 0.84
C PHE A 14 1.40 3.26 0.52
N ALA A 15 1.69 2.85 -0.70
CA ALA A 15 3.06 2.78 -1.22
C ALA A 15 3.40 4.12 -1.88
N VAL A 16 4.21 4.93 -1.20
CA VAL A 16 4.65 6.23 -1.71
C VAL A 16 5.63 6.00 -2.86
N ALA A 17 5.44 6.68 -3.98
CA ALA A 17 6.31 6.58 -5.14
C ALA A 17 6.63 7.98 -5.70
N ALA A 18 7.82 8.14 -6.29
CA ALA A 18 8.18 9.39 -6.95
C ALA A 18 7.29 9.66 -8.17
N PRO A 19 7.10 10.92 -8.61
CA PRO A 19 6.32 11.24 -9.79
C PRO A 19 6.73 10.39 -11.02
N GLY A 20 5.75 9.84 -11.73
CA GLY A 20 5.98 8.93 -12.87
C GLY A 20 6.20 7.46 -12.52
N LEU A 21 6.51 7.12 -11.26
CA LEU A 21 6.66 5.74 -10.80
C LEU A 21 5.37 5.00 -10.37
N PRO A 22 4.24 5.65 -9.97
CA PRO A 22 3.05 4.93 -9.48
C PRO A 22 2.53 3.80 -10.40
N PRO A 23 2.57 3.91 -11.75
CA PRO A 23 2.19 2.80 -12.62
C PRO A 23 3.09 1.56 -12.48
N PHE A 24 4.39 1.77 -12.29
CA PHE A 24 5.38 0.70 -12.07
C PHE A 24 5.23 0.09 -10.68
N THR A 25 5.04 0.92 -9.64
CA THR A 25 4.73 0.43 -8.29
C THR A 25 3.46 -0.41 -8.26
N ALA A 26 2.43 0.00 -9.02
CA ALA A 26 1.20 -0.78 -9.15
C ALA A 26 1.42 -2.11 -9.90
N ALA A 27 2.38 -2.17 -10.82
CA ALA A 27 2.76 -3.41 -11.50
C ALA A 27 3.49 -4.36 -10.55
N GLU A 28 4.46 -3.87 -9.77
CA GLU A 28 5.16 -4.67 -8.74
C GLU A 28 4.16 -5.21 -7.70
N LEU A 29 3.26 -4.36 -7.20
CA LEU A 29 2.20 -4.78 -6.26
C LEU A 29 1.29 -5.88 -6.85
N ARG A 30 1.00 -5.86 -8.15
CA ARG A 30 0.25 -6.94 -8.82
C ARG A 30 1.07 -8.23 -8.91
N GLN A 31 2.35 -8.14 -9.23
CA GLN A 31 3.26 -9.29 -9.29
C GLN A 31 3.39 -9.96 -7.92
N LEU A 32 3.38 -9.17 -6.83
CA LEU A 32 3.39 -9.67 -5.45
C LEU A 32 2.02 -10.20 -4.98
N GLY A 33 0.96 -10.12 -5.80
CA GLY A 33 -0.40 -10.50 -5.41
C GLY A 33 -1.05 -9.56 -4.40
N LEU A 34 -0.49 -8.36 -4.20
CA LEU A 34 -0.96 -7.37 -3.22
C LEU A 34 -1.95 -6.36 -3.84
N LEU A 35 -2.08 -6.33 -5.17
CA LEU A 35 -3.03 -5.47 -5.87
C LEU A 35 -3.79 -6.26 -6.94
N HIS A 36 -5.10 -6.43 -6.74
CA HIS A 36 -5.95 -7.22 -7.65
C HIS A 36 -6.64 -6.33 -8.68
N ARG A 37 -6.57 -6.69 -9.98
CA ARG A 37 -7.22 -5.94 -11.09
C ARG A 37 -8.75 -5.84 -10.98
N ARG A 38 -9.36 -6.78 -10.26
CA ARG A 38 -10.82 -6.89 -10.08
C ARG A 38 -11.33 -6.18 -8.82
N SER A 39 -10.44 -5.70 -7.95
CA SER A 39 -10.85 -5.01 -6.73
C SER A 39 -11.40 -3.62 -7.05
N LYS A 40 -12.45 -3.20 -6.35
CA LYS A 40 -13.03 -1.85 -6.45
C LYS A 40 -11.96 -0.76 -6.20
N GLN A 41 -10.97 -1.06 -5.37
CA GLN A 41 -9.78 -0.22 -5.12
C GLN A 41 -8.92 -0.02 -6.38
N HIS A 42 -8.84 -0.99 -7.29
CA HIS A 42 -7.95 -0.93 -8.45
C HIS A 42 -8.18 0.28 -9.35
N LYS A 43 -9.45 0.68 -9.54
CA LYS A 43 -9.82 1.82 -10.39
C LYS A 43 -9.32 3.17 -9.86
N ARG A 44 -8.98 3.25 -8.58
CA ARG A 44 -8.50 4.48 -7.92
C ARG A 44 -7.21 4.25 -7.10
N ALA A 45 -6.54 3.12 -7.31
CA ALA A 45 -5.39 2.76 -6.51
C ALA A 45 -4.18 3.64 -6.82
N VAL A 46 -4.03 4.09 -8.07
CA VAL A 46 -2.87 4.85 -8.53
C VAL A 46 -3.17 6.34 -8.41
N GLU A 47 -2.42 7.01 -7.56
CA GLU A 47 -2.51 8.44 -7.28
C GLU A 47 -1.18 9.12 -7.65
N ALA A 48 -1.16 10.44 -7.81
CA ALA A 48 0.05 11.17 -8.24
C ALA A 48 1.28 10.93 -7.32
N GLY A 49 1.06 10.59 -6.05
CA GLY A 49 2.11 10.34 -5.06
C GLY A 49 2.34 8.87 -4.69
N GLY A 50 1.62 7.91 -5.29
CA GLY A 50 1.77 6.50 -4.89
C GLY A 50 0.61 5.59 -5.24
N VAL A 51 0.57 4.43 -4.58
CA VAL A 51 -0.43 3.39 -4.80
C VAL A 51 -1.09 2.96 -3.50
N THR A 52 -2.41 3.12 -3.42
CA THR A 52 -3.24 2.64 -2.31
C THR A 52 -3.63 1.17 -2.54
N PHE A 53 -3.45 0.33 -1.51
CA PHE A 53 -3.82 -1.09 -1.52
C PHE A 53 -4.27 -1.57 -0.13
N LEU A 54 -4.89 -2.75 -0.07
CA LEU A 54 -5.30 -3.40 1.18
C LEU A 54 -4.34 -4.54 1.50
N GLY A 55 -4.01 -4.72 2.78
CA GLY A 55 -3.12 -5.80 3.19
C GLY A 55 -3.14 -6.05 4.69
N ASP A 56 -2.77 -7.27 5.06
CA ASP A 56 -2.48 -7.68 6.42
C ASP A 56 -1.00 -7.41 6.78
N ARG A 57 -0.55 -7.91 7.94
CA ARG A 57 0.86 -7.78 8.35
C ARG A 57 1.82 -8.44 7.37
N ALA A 58 1.45 -9.60 6.82
CA ALA A 58 2.29 -10.30 5.87
C ALA A 58 2.42 -9.53 4.55
N ALA A 59 1.35 -8.87 4.09
CA ALA A 59 1.37 -7.97 2.94
C ALA A 59 2.23 -6.73 3.20
N LEU A 60 2.13 -6.13 4.40
CA LEU A 60 2.98 -5.01 4.80
C LEU A 60 4.47 -5.36 4.72
N TYR A 61 4.87 -6.51 5.28
CA TYR A 61 6.27 -6.94 5.23
C TYR A 61 6.72 -7.27 3.80
N ARG A 62 5.90 -8.01 3.04
CA ARG A 62 6.19 -8.33 1.64
C ARG A 62 6.38 -7.06 0.80
N ALA A 63 5.52 -6.06 0.98
CA ALA A 63 5.64 -4.78 0.29
C ALA A 63 6.97 -4.07 0.63
N ASN A 64 7.33 -3.99 1.91
CA ASN A 64 8.59 -3.36 2.33
C ASN A 64 9.84 -4.09 1.82
N LEU A 65 9.80 -5.43 1.76
CA LEU A 65 10.96 -6.23 1.36
C LEU A 65 11.16 -6.30 -0.16
N HIS A 66 10.09 -6.19 -0.95
CA HIS A 66 10.15 -6.52 -2.37
C HIS A 66 9.88 -5.36 -3.33
N LEU A 67 9.24 -4.27 -2.90
CA LEU A 67 8.99 -3.13 -3.77
C LEU A 67 10.29 -2.35 -4.00
N ARG A 68 10.64 -2.12 -5.26
CA ARG A 68 11.87 -1.38 -5.64
C ARG A 68 11.56 0.04 -6.07
N THR A 69 10.32 0.31 -6.43
CA THR A 69 9.86 1.62 -6.92
C THR A 69 9.21 2.47 -5.83
N ALA A 70 8.85 1.87 -4.69
CA ALA A 70 8.27 2.58 -3.55
C ALA A 70 9.36 3.10 -2.62
N SER A 71 9.21 4.32 -2.11
CA SER A 71 10.15 4.93 -1.15
C SER A 71 9.81 4.60 0.31
N ARG A 72 8.53 4.35 0.63
CA ARG A 72 8.03 3.96 1.95
C ARG A 72 6.61 3.40 1.87
N ILE A 73 6.27 2.56 2.83
CA ILE A 73 4.92 2.00 3.01
C ILE A 73 4.30 2.60 4.27
N LEU A 74 3.13 3.21 4.12
CA LEU A 74 2.38 3.84 5.21
C LEU A 74 1.10 3.06 5.50
N VAL A 75 0.71 3.01 6.77
CA VAL A 75 -0.60 2.48 7.20
C VAL A 75 -1.53 3.67 7.43
N ARG A 76 -2.70 3.68 6.78
CA ARG A 76 -3.72 4.70 7.01
C ARG A 76 -4.51 4.36 8.28
N LEU A 77 -4.41 5.20 9.30
CA LEU A 77 -5.09 5.02 10.58
C LEU A 77 -6.54 5.52 10.56
N GLY A 78 -6.84 6.51 9.72
CA GLY A 78 -8.16 7.10 9.55
C GLY A 78 -8.08 8.37 8.71
N ASP A 79 -9.24 8.86 8.29
CA ASP A 79 -9.42 10.15 7.61
C ASP A 79 -10.36 11.00 8.46
N PHE A 80 -10.08 12.29 8.58
CA PHE A 80 -10.88 13.23 9.37
C PHE A 80 -11.13 14.51 8.57
N HIS A 81 -12.31 15.09 8.77
CA HIS A 81 -12.64 16.42 8.25
C HIS A 81 -12.13 17.47 9.23
N ALA A 82 -11.36 18.44 8.73
CA ALA A 82 -10.82 19.57 9.48
C ALA A 82 -11.03 20.86 8.68
#